data_AF-A0A8J6LR93-F1
#
_entry.id   AF-A0A8J6LR93-F1
#
_cell.length_a   1.000
_cell.length_b   1.000
_cell.length_c   1.000
_cell.angle_alpha   90.00
_cell.angle_beta   90.00
_cell.angle_gamma   90.00
#
_symmetry.space_group_name_H-M   'P 1'
#
loop_
_entity.id
_entity.type
_entity.pdbx_description
1 polymer ?
#
loop_
_entity_poly.entity_id
_entity_poly.type
_entity_poly.pdbx_seq_one_letter_code
_entity_poly.pdbx_strand_id
1 'polypeptide(L)'
;MWCVFTKNLSISDPKKFFEEIYLAKSKLIEGSIPNVSKSGYAKHAVQNFENMSFTKSLFKNLEIIGQVDCKFIAVLEKTKKLILLFDQHAVHERVRLEQLCESYKSASMKLDQDVTIFLPHKDVSLLKRQKTHLNSLGLVVSLFTNGVTVSEVPLCLYNKSKKGTDIVFLTETLIKEVIETLKMNNGIIVNTPRVIQDIVNSEACRGAIKFGDSLSKNECLMHLKTLSECTLPFQCAHGRPTLTPLISLDKFYDTLFTKPQLHNLNAVNLSEDADTKGFDLQAGQSWIYPTNYPVRDYQYNITQQALHKNTLVSLPTGLGKTFIAAVVMYNFYRWYPHNKIIFMAPTRPLVKQQMDACYNITAIPHEATAELTGTKVQQTIWPS
;
A
#
# COMPACT_ATOMS: atom_id res chain seq x y z
N MET A 1 12.27 1.17 -20.15
CA MET A 1 12.32 0.95 -21.60
C MET A 1 11.32 -0.16 -21.93
N TRP A 2 10.10 0.20 -22.32
CA TRP A 2 9.07 -0.75 -22.77
C TRP A 2 8.45 -0.14 -24.03
N CYS A 3 8.56 -0.86 -25.15
CA CYS A 3 8.07 -0.49 -26.46
C CYS A 3 6.87 -1.39 -26.77
N VAL A 4 5.72 -0.79 -27.15
CA VAL A 4 4.53 -1.54 -27.57
C VAL A 4 4.16 -1.05 -28.97
N PHE A 5 4.21 -1.95 -29.95
CA PHE A 5 3.68 -1.73 -31.29
C PHE A 5 2.19 -2.07 -31.31
N THR A 6 1.34 -1.18 -31.82
CA THR A 6 -0.04 -1.51 -32.19
C THR A 6 -0.29 -1.18 -33.66
N LYS A 7 -0.83 -2.16 -34.38
CA LYS A 7 -1.21 -2.11 -35.80
C LYS A 7 -2.38 -1.14 -36.03
N ASN A 8 -2.29 -0.38 -37.13
CA ASN A 8 -3.34 0.28 -37.91
C ASN A 8 -4.56 0.83 -37.13
N LEU A 9 -4.49 2.09 -36.74
CA LEU A 9 -5.65 2.94 -36.45
C LEU A 9 -5.61 4.14 -37.41
N SER A 10 -6.68 4.34 -38.16
CA SER A 10 -6.81 5.45 -39.11
C SER A 10 -6.91 6.78 -38.35
N ILE A 11 -6.00 7.70 -38.67
CA ILE A 11 -5.86 9.01 -38.02
C ILE A 11 -6.87 9.97 -38.66
N SER A 12 -7.93 10.31 -37.93
CA SER A 12 -8.83 11.42 -38.31
C SER A 12 -9.04 12.45 -37.19
N ASP A 13 -8.64 12.16 -35.94
CA ASP A 13 -8.70 13.14 -34.84
C ASP A 13 -7.58 12.91 -33.81
N PRO A 14 -6.53 13.77 -33.80
CA PRO A 14 -5.44 13.69 -32.83
C PRO A 14 -5.91 13.84 -31.37
N LYS A 15 -6.96 14.61 -31.11
CA LYS A 15 -7.45 14.89 -29.76
C LYS A 15 -8.06 13.63 -29.13
N LYS A 16 -8.81 12.88 -29.94
CA LYS A 16 -9.42 11.59 -29.57
C LYS A 16 -8.39 10.50 -29.32
N PHE A 17 -7.32 10.46 -30.12
CA PHE A 17 -6.17 9.56 -29.91
C PHE A 17 -5.43 9.83 -28.59
N PHE A 18 -5.24 11.12 -28.23
CA PHE A 18 -4.60 11.50 -26.97
C PHE A 18 -5.48 11.21 -25.75
N GLU A 19 -6.79 11.46 -25.84
CA GLU A 19 -7.74 11.07 -24.78
C GLU A 19 -7.79 9.56 -24.59
N GLU A 20 -7.76 8.76 -25.67
CA GLU A 20 -7.77 7.29 -25.60
C GLU A 20 -6.48 6.72 -24.99
N ILE A 21 -5.30 7.26 -25.33
CA ILE A 21 -4.03 6.85 -24.71
C ILE A 21 -3.94 7.30 -23.24
N TYR A 22 -4.45 8.48 -22.91
CA TYR A 22 -4.48 8.98 -21.54
C TYR A 22 -5.45 8.16 -20.67
N LEU A 23 -6.65 7.85 -21.19
CA LEU A 23 -7.62 6.95 -20.56
C LEU A 23 -7.06 5.53 -20.46
N ALA A 24 -6.35 5.02 -21.46
CA ALA A 24 -5.68 3.72 -21.41
C ALA A 24 -4.57 3.67 -20.35
N LYS A 25 -3.76 4.74 -20.20
CA LYS A 25 -2.80 4.87 -19.09
C LYS A 25 -3.50 4.95 -17.74
N SER A 26 -4.61 5.68 -17.62
CA SER A 26 -5.40 5.74 -16.38
C SER A 26 -5.96 4.36 -15.98
N LYS A 27 -6.43 3.56 -16.96
CA LYS A 27 -6.89 2.17 -16.75
C LYS A 27 -5.76 1.21 -16.41
N LEU A 28 -4.56 1.40 -16.96
CA LEU A 28 -3.36 0.61 -16.62
C LEU A 28 -2.83 0.95 -15.21
N ILE A 29 -3.03 2.18 -14.73
CA ILE A 29 -2.62 2.64 -13.39
C ILE A 29 -3.67 2.29 -12.33
N GLU A 30 -4.97 2.22 -12.69
CA GLU A 30 -6.01 1.61 -11.84
C GLU A 30 -5.77 0.11 -11.58
N GLY A 31 -4.91 -0.54 -12.38
CA GLY A 31 -4.67 -1.99 -12.34
C GLY A 31 -3.52 -2.47 -11.45
N SER A 32 -2.58 -1.63 -11.00
CA SER A 32 -1.43 -2.12 -10.22
C SER A 32 -0.70 -0.98 -9.50
N ILE A 33 -1.05 -0.73 -8.23
CA ILE A 33 -0.19 0.05 -7.32
C ILE A 33 0.67 -0.95 -6.55
N PRO A 34 1.98 -1.08 -6.84
CA PRO A 34 2.85 -1.93 -6.03
C PRO A 34 3.01 -1.33 -4.64
N ASN A 35 2.74 -2.15 -3.63
CA ASN A 35 2.92 -1.80 -2.22
C ASN A 35 4.42 -1.67 -1.90
N VAL A 36 4.83 -0.60 -1.21
CA VAL A 36 6.22 -0.45 -0.74
C VAL A 36 6.37 -1.17 0.59
N SER A 37 6.68 -2.47 0.55
CA SER A 37 7.07 -3.25 1.73
C SER A 37 8.55 -3.67 1.64
N LYS A 38 9.45 -2.70 1.84
CA LYS A 38 10.85 -3.01 2.22
C LYS A 38 11.22 -2.26 3.49
N SER A 39 10.57 -2.63 4.60
CA SER A 39 11.18 -2.51 5.94
C SER A 39 10.72 -3.68 6.82
N GLY A 40 11.68 -4.33 7.47
CA GLY A 40 11.57 -5.68 8.01
C GLY A 40 10.84 -5.85 9.35
N TYR A 41 9.81 -5.05 9.65
CA TYR A 41 9.17 -5.10 10.99
C TYR A 41 7.64 -5.27 11.03
N ALA A 42 6.97 -5.56 9.90
CA ALA A 42 5.50 -5.67 9.89
C ALA A 42 4.93 -6.82 9.04
N LYS A 43 5.54 -8.01 9.07
CA LYS A 43 5.13 -9.12 8.19
C LYS A 43 3.86 -9.89 8.60
N HIS A 44 3.33 -9.74 9.81
CA HIS A 44 2.26 -10.65 10.28
C HIS A 44 0.99 -10.00 10.84
N ALA A 45 0.90 -8.66 10.90
CA ALA A 45 -0.35 -7.95 11.22
C ALA A 45 -0.91 -7.14 10.03
N VAL A 46 -0.10 -6.92 9.00
CA VAL A 46 -0.55 -6.30 7.75
C VAL A 46 -1.09 -7.41 6.88
N GLN A 47 -2.41 -7.51 6.80
CA GLN A 47 -3.08 -8.40 5.84
C GLN A 47 -2.50 -8.12 4.44
N ASN A 48 -2.23 -9.16 3.65
CA ASN A 48 -1.75 -9.00 2.27
C ASN A 48 -2.78 -8.24 1.43
N PHE A 49 -2.60 -6.92 1.32
CA PHE A 49 -3.38 -6.03 0.45
C PHE A 49 -2.85 -5.97 -0.98
N GLU A 50 -1.93 -6.88 -1.35
CA GLU A 50 -1.12 -6.86 -2.59
C GLU A 50 -1.94 -6.83 -3.89
N ASN A 51 -3.24 -7.18 -3.83
CA ASN A 51 -4.14 -7.21 -5.00
C ASN A 51 -5.34 -6.25 -4.88
N MET A 52 -5.34 -5.28 -3.95
CA MET A 52 -6.43 -4.31 -3.85
C MET A 52 -6.22 -3.12 -4.79
N SER A 53 -7.15 -2.94 -5.72
CA SER A 53 -7.26 -1.71 -6.52
C SER A 53 -8.32 -0.76 -5.96
N PHE A 54 -8.07 0.53 -6.12
CA PHE A 54 -8.96 1.61 -5.75
C PHE A 54 -9.33 2.42 -6.99
N THR A 55 -10.62 2.73 -7.12
CA THR A 55 -11.14 3.61 -8.18
C THR A 55 -11.79 4.82 -7.55
N LYS A 56 -12.09 5.86 -8.34
CA LYS A 56 -12.77 7.07 -7.84
C LYS A 56 -14.11 6.80 -7.13
N SER A 57 -14.75 5.66 -7.39
CA SER A 57 -15.95 5.23 -6.65
C SER A 57 -15.74 5.13 -5.14
N LEU A 58 -14.49 4.92 -4.70
CA LEU A 58 -14.07 4.88 -3.29
C LEU A 58 -14.60 6.09 -2.51
N PHE A 59 -14.47 7.29 -3.07
CA PHE A 59 -14.78 8.55 -2.38
C PHE A 59 -16.26 8.70 -1.99
N LYS A 60 -17.17 7.90 -2.58
CA LYS A 60 -18.61 7.94 -2.28
C LYS A 60 -18.94 7.35 -0.90
N ASN A 61 -18.14 6.40 -0.43
CA ASN A 61 -18.45 5.58 0.74
C ASN A 61 -17.40 5.73 1.87
N LEU A 62 -16.75 6.89 1.95
CA LEU A 62 -15.77 7.19 3.00
C LEU A 62 -16.43 7.87 4.19
N GLU A 63 -16.08 7.40 5.39
CA GLU A 63 -16.35 8.10 6.64
C GLU A 63 -15.04 8.57 7.25
N ILE A 64 -14.94 9.88 7.49
CA ILE A 64 -13.75 10.45 8.12
C ILE A 64 -13.70 10.03 9.59
N ILE A 65 -12.61 9.40 9.99
CA ILE A 65 -12.32 9.12 11.39
C ILE A 65 -11.71 10.38 11.99
N GLY A 66 -10.60 10.83 11.42
CA GLY A 66 -9.88 12.04 11.83
C GLY A 66 -8.42 12.03 11.35
N GLN A 67 -7.63 12.96 11.86
CA GLN A 67 -6.19 13.01 11.61
C GLN A 67 -5.43 12.08 12.56
N VAL A 68 -4.35 11.47 12.06
CA VAL A 68 -3.44 10.62 12.83
C VAL A 68 -2.02 11.17 12.73
N ASP A 69 -1.38 11.36 13.88
CA ASP A 69 0.02 11.80 14.04
C ASP A 69 0.39 13.08 13.27
N CYS A 70 -0.60 13.96 13.02
CA CYS A 70 -0.47 15.14 12.17
C CYS A 70 0.16 14.86 10.79
N LYS A 71 -0.05 13.65 10.25
CA LYS A 71 0.56 13.17 8.99
C LYS A 71 -0.44 12.52 8.06
N PHE A 72 -1.43 11.83 8.62
CA PHE A 72 -2.36 11.02 7.85
C PHE A 72 -3.81 11.39 8.17
N ILE A 73 -4.67 11.26 7.17
CA ILE A 73 -6.12 11.32 7.32
C ILE A 73 -6.64 9.88 7.35
N ALA A 74 -7.17 9.45 8.48
CA ALA A 74 -7.76 8.13 8.64
C ALA A 74 -9.25 8.14 8.25
N VAL A 75 -9.65 7.15 7.46
CA VAL A 75 -11.04 6.98 7.01
C VAL A 75 -11.46 5.52 7.08
N LEU A 76 -12.77 5.31 7.25
CA LEU A 76 -13.43 4.03 7.10
C LEU A 76 -14.13 3.99 5.74
N GLU A 77 -13.76 3.03 4.89
CA GLU A 77 -14.51 2.68 3.69
C GLU A 77 -15.60 1.68 4.07
N LYS A 78 -16.87 2.07 3.93
CA LYS A 78 -18.01 1.32 4.50
C LYS A 78 -18.30 0.01 3.76
N THR A 79 -18.05 -0.05 2.47
CA THR A 79 -18.46 -1.18 1.61
C THR A 79 -17.66 -2.44 1.90
N LYS A 80 -16.33 -2.31 2.00
CA LYS A 80 -15.36 -3.38 2.26
C LYS A 80 -14.86 -3.36 3.71
N LYS A 81 -15.41 -2.47 4.55
CA LYS A 81 -15.02 -2.23 5.95
C LYS A 81 -13.51 -2.11 6.13
N LEU A 82 -12.90 -1.24 5.34
CA LEU A 82 -11.45 -1.00 5.37
C LEU A 82 -11.14 0.27 6.11
N ILE A 83 -10.14 0.23 6.99
CA ILE A 83 -9.49 1.44 7.47
C ILE A 83 -8.41 1.79 6.46
N LEU A 84 -8.49 3.00 5.93
CA LEU A 84 -7.55 3.54 4.97
C LEU A 84 -6.87 4.77 5.56
N LEU A 85 -5.59 4.95 5.22
CA LEU A 85 -4.81 6.14 5.54
C LEU A 85 -4.50 6.91 4.27
N PHE A 86 -4.84 8.19 4.26
CA PHE A 86 -4.40 9.12 3.24
C PHE A 86 -3.23 9.94 3.75
N ASP A 87 -2.15 10.03 2.97
CA ASP A 87 -1.01 10.93 3.26
C ASP A 87 -1.46 12.38 3.03
N GLN A 88 -1.54 13.18 4.10
CA GLN A 88 -2.12 14.52 4.02
C GLN A 88 -1.33 15.45 3.07
N HIS A 89 0.00 15.29 3.04
CA HIS A 89 0.87 16.08 2.17
C HIS A 89 0.65 15.68 0.72
N ALA A 90 0.70 14.37 0.43
CA ALA A 90 0.51 13.83 -0.93
C ALA A 90 -0.87 14.19 -1.49
N VAL A 91 -1.92 14.13 -0.66
CA VAL A 91 -3.29 14.54 -1.02
C VAL A 91 -3.33 16.00 -1.45
N HIS A 92 -2.83 16.91 -0.62
CA HIS A 92 -2.90 18.33 -0.92
C HIS A 92 -1.96 18.71 -2.08
N GLU A 93 -0.79 18.05 -2.19
CA GLU A 93 0.12 18.23 -3.32
C GLU A 93 -0.57 17.88 -4.65
N ARG A 94 -1.33 16.78 -4.73
CA ARG A 94 -2.09 16.41 -5.94
C ARG A 94 -3.15 17.46 -6.28
N VAL A 95 -3.95 17.86 -5.30
CA VAL A 95 -4.99 18.90 -5.49
C VAL A 95 -4.37 20.17 -6.07
N ARG A 96 -3.28 20.66 -5.45
CA ARG A 96 -2.59 21.87 -5.89
C ARG A 96 -1.97 21.71 -7.28
N LEU A 97 -1.37 20.56 -7.58
CA LEU A 97 -0.79 20.30 -8.88
C LEU A 97 -1.83 20.46 -9.99
N GLU A 98 -3.00 19.82 -9.85
CA GLU A 98 -4.03 19.90 -10.88
C GLU A 98 -4.62 21.31 -11.02
N GLN A 99 -4.79 22.04 -9.90
CA GLN A 99 -5.19 23.44 -9.93
C GLN A 99 -4.16 24.33 -10.64
N LEU A 100 -2.86 24.14 -10.37
CA LEU A 100 -1.79 24.88 -11.03
C LEU A 100 -1.70 24.54 -12.53
N CYS A 101 -1.83 23.26 -12.88
CA CYS A 101 -1.86 22.82 -14.27
C CYS A 101 -2.99 23.49 -15.04
N GLU A 102 -4.19 23.59 -14.47
CA GLU A 102 -5.31 24.30 -15.12
C GLU A 102 -5.07 25.81 -15.16
N SER A 103 -4.52 26.40 -14.09
CA SER A 103 -4.22 27.84 -14.02
C SER A 103 -3.14 28.27 -15.03
N TYR A 104 -2.16 27.40 -15.30
CA TYR A 104 -1.08 27.68 -16.25
C TYR A 104 -1.37 27.25 -17.68
N LYS A 105 -2.51 26.60 -17.91
CA LYS A 105 -2.91 26.09 -19.23
C LYS A 105 -3.05 27.24 -20.21
N SER A 106 -2.13 27.30 -21.17
CA SER A 106 -2.05 28.37 -22.17
C SER A 106 -1.91 29.79 -21.58
N ALA A 107 -1.54 29.92 -20.31
CA ALA A 107 -1.24 31.20 -19.69
C ALA A 107 0.20 31.60 -20.01
N SER A 108 0.36 32.71 -20.73
CA SER A 108 1.64 33.32 -21.06
C SER A 108 1.82 34.67 -20.38
N MET A 109 3.07 35.09 -20.23
CA MET A 109 3.42 36.45 -19.80
C MET A 109 4.44 37.03 -20.76
N LYS A 110 4.23 38.30 -21.11
CA LYS A 110 5.17 39.07 -21.92
C LYS A 110 6.43 39.39 -21.14
N LEU A 111 7.57 39.25 -21.80
CA LEU A 111 8.88 39.61 -21.25
C LEU A 111 9.10 41.12 -21.39
N ASP A 112 9.84 41.69 -20.44
CA ASP A 112 10.27 43.10 -20.51
C ASP A 112 11.30 43.30 -21.64
N GLN A 113 12.11 42.28 -21.89
CA GLN A 113 13.05 42.18 -23.01
C GLN A 113 12.95 40.80 -23.64
N ASP A 114 12.83 40.76 -24.96
CA ASP A 114 12.76 39.52 -25.72
C ASP A 114 14.06 38.71 -25.57
N VAL A 115 13.91 37.39 -25.41
CA VAL A 115 15.05 36.47 -25.29
C VAL A 115 15.40 35.92 -26.67
N THR A 116 16.62 36.19 -27.14
CA THR A 116 17.11 35.68 -28.43
C THR A 116 18.07 34.52 -28.21
N ILE A 117 17.78 33.39 -28.86
CA ILE A 117 18.54 32.14 -28.75
C ILE A 117 19.04 31.75 -30.13
N PHE A 118 20.36 31.67 -30.29
CA PHE A 118 20.98 31.24 -31.54
C PHE A 118 20.93 29.72 -31.67
N LEU A 119 20.45 29.24 -32.81
CA LEU A 119 20.19 27.83 -33.08
C LEU A 119 20.63 27.46 -34.50
N PRO A 120 21.09 26.21 -34.75
CA PRO A 120 21.33 25.72 -36.10
C PRO A 120 20.06 25.75 -36.95
N HIS A 121 20.19 25.98 -38.26
CA HIS A 121 19.05 26.02 -39.21
C HIS A 121 18.14 24.77 -39.14
N LYS A 122 18.73 23.59 -38.88
CA LYS A 122 18.00 22.33 -38.69
C LYS A 122 17.04 22.40 -37.49
N ASP A 123 17.44 23.04 -36.40
CA ASP A 123 16.67 23.14 -35.17
C ASP A 123 15.56 24.20 -35.29
N VAL A 124 15.84 25.33 -35.94
CA VAL A 124 14.84 26.33 -36.31
C VAL A 124 13.72 25.71 -37.16
N SER A 125 14.09 24.83 -38.11
CA SER A 125 13.13 24.13 -38.97
C SER A 125 12.20 23.20 -38.19
N LEU A 126 12.68 22.58 -37.10
CA LEU A 126 11.85 21.76 -36.21
C LEU A 126 10.84 22.61 -35.44
N LEU A 127 11.29 23.73 -34.85
CA LEU A 127 10.40 24.66 -34.14
C LEU A 127 9.32 25.25 -35.06
N LYS A 128 9.68 25.56 -36.31
CA LYS A 128 8.74 26.11 -37.31
C LYS A 128 7.53 25.20 -37.55
N ARG A 129 7.73 23.87 -37.55
CA ARG A 129 6.66 22.88 -37.75
C ARG A 129 5.73 22.75 -36.54
N GLN A 130 6.15 23.23 -35.36
CA GLN A 130 5.47 23.00 -34.07
C GLN A 130 5.00 24.28 -33.39
N LYS A 131 4.80 25.36 -34.15
CA LYS A 131 4.41 26.67 -33.63
C LYS A 131 3.12 26.63 -32.79
N THR A 132 2.14 25.83 -33.20
CA THR A 132 0.88 25.65 -32.44
C THR A 132 1.13 25.04 -31.07
N HIS A 133 2.02 24.05 -30.98
CA HIS A 133 2.40 23.44 -29.71
C HIS A 133 3.17 24.41 -28.81
N LEU A 134 4.13 25.17 -29.37
CA LEU A 134 4.85 26.20 -28.62
C LEU A 134 3.87 27.22 -28.01
N ASN A 135 2.90 27.71 -28.80
CA ASN A 135 1.85 28.59 -28.29
C ASN A 135 1.02 27.92 -27.19
N SER A 136 0.70 26.63 -27.31
CA SER A 136 -0.05 25.90 -26.28
C SER A 136 0.69 25.79 -24.94
N LEU A 137 2.03 25.82 -24.98
CA LEU A 137 2.88 25.90 -23.79
C LEU A 137 2.97 27.33 -23.22
N GLY A 138 2.44 28.35 -23.91
CA GLY A 138 2.57 29.75 -23.54
C GLY A 138 3.85 30.42 -24.07
N LEU A 139 4.50 29.84 -25.09
CA LEU A 139 5.64 30.44 -25.77
C LEU A 139 5.20 31.18 -27.03
N VAL A 140 5.45 32.49 -27.09
CA VAL A 140 5.25 33.29 -28.31
C VAL A 140 6.60 33.56 -28.95
N VAL A 141 6.83 32.93 -30.11
CA VAL A 141 8.13 32.90 -30.77
C VAL A 141 8.12 33.48 -32.18
N SER A 142 9.21 34.17 -32.51
CA SER A 142 9.57 34.67 -33.84
C SER A 142 10.84 33.98 -34.31
N LEU A 143 10.76 33.23 -35.41
CA LEU A 143 11.87 32.42 -35.92
C LEU A 143 12.62 33.19 -37.01
N PHE A 144 13.96 33.11 -37.00
CA PHE A 144 14.84 33.67 -38.02
C PHE A 144 15.91 32.65 -38.45
N THR A 145 16.70 32.96 -39.48
CA THR A 145 17.61 31.99 -40.14
C THR A 145 18.51 31.21 -39.18
N ASN A 146 19.01 31.88 -38.13
CA ASN A 146 20.00 31.34 -37.21
C ASN A 146 19.52 31.31 -35.75
N GLY A 147 18.20 31.30 -35.51
CA GLY A 147 17.70 31.28 -34.14
C GLY A 147 16.22 31.56 -33.97
N VAL A 148 15.87 31.82 -32.71
CA VAL A 148 14.52 32.13 -32.25
C VAL A 148 14.55 33.30 -31.28
N THR A 149 13.55 34.17 -31.40
CA THR A 149 13.28 35.24 -30.45
C THR A 149 11.99 34.90 -29.71
N VAL A 150 12.02 34.94 -28.39
CA VAL A 150 10.90 34.62 -27.50
C VAL A 150 10.43 35.92 -26.84
N SER A 151 9.17 36.26 -27.07
CA SER A 151 8.54 37.50 -26.57
C SER A 151 7.60 37.26 -25.40
N GLU A 152 7.01 36.06 -25.33
CA GLU A 152 6.21 35.61 -24.19
C GLU A 152 6.63 34.20 -23.78
N VAL A 153 6.54 33.96 -22.48
CA VAL A 153 6.92 32.70 -21.82
C VAL A 153 5.76 32.16 -20.99
N PRO A 154 5.73 30.84 -20.71
CA PRO A 154 4.75 30.28 -19.79
C PRO A 154 4.74 31.03 -18.46
N LEU A 155 3.54 31.32 -17.93
CA LEU A 155 3.39 32.07 -16.67
C LEU A 155 4.16 31.45 -15.50
N CYS A 156 4.27 30.11 -15.46
CA CYS A 156 5.04 29.42 -14.41
C CYS A 156 6.55 29.73 -14.47
N LEU A 157 7.14 29.88 -15.66
CA LEU A 157 8.54 30.28 -15.84
C LEU A 157 8.74 31.74 -15.40
N TYR A 158 7.82 32.63 -15.79
CA TYR A 158 7.85 34.02 -15.39
C TYR A 158 7.79 34.17 -13.86
N ASN A 159 6.85 33.49 -13.21
CA ASN A 159 6.69 33.47 -11.75
C ASN A 159 7.93 32.89 -11.05
N LYS A 160 8.54 31.84 -11.63
CA LYS A 160 9.78 31.28 -11.12
C LYS A 160 10.93 32.27 -11.21
N SER A 161 11.00 33.05 -12.29
CA SER A 161 12.05 34.04 -12.45
C SER A 161 11.96 35.18 -11.43
N LYS A 162 10.75 35.65 -11.11
CA LYS A 162 10.53 36.63 -10.03
C LYS A 162 10.99 36.15 -8.65
N LYS A 163 11.19 34.83 -8.47
CA LYS A 163 11.74 34.22 -7.25
C LYS A 163 13.27 34.03 -7.30
N GLY A 164 13.96 34.72 -8.21
CA GLY A 164 15.43 34.81 -8.27
C GLY A 164 16.12 33.89 -9.27
N THR A 165 15.38 33.22 -10.17
CA THR A 165 15.99 32.44 -11.26
C THR A 165 16.05 33.28 -12.54
N ASP A 166 17.15 33.20 -13.28
CA ASP A 166 17.28 33.95 -14.53
C ASP A 166 16.27 33.45 -15.60
N ILE A 167 15.48 34.37 -16.14
CA ILE A 167 14.48 34.06 -17.16
C ILE A 167 15.12 33.67 -18.49
N VAL A 168 16.28 34.22 -18.81
CA VAL A 168 17.02 33.88 -20.04
C VAL A 168 17.42 32.41 -19.96
N PHE A 169 18.07 32.01 -18.86
CA PHE A 169 18.42 30.62 -18.59
C PHE A 169 17.22 29.66 -18.64
N LEU A 170 16.10 30.00 -18.01
CA LEU A 170 14.89 29.16 -18.02
C LEU A 170 14.32 28.99 -19.44
N THR A 171 14.25 30.09 -20.19
CA THR A 171 13.73 30.10 -21.57
C THR A 171 14.64 29.29 -22.49
N GLU A 172 15.96 29.46 -22.38
CA GLU A 172 16.93 28.66 -23.13
C GLU A 172 16.82 27.17 -22.83
N THR A 173 16.71 26.82 -21.55
CA THR A 173 16.61 25.42 -21.12
C THR A 173 15.32 24.79 -21.68
N LEU A 174 14.20 25.51 -21.62
CA LEU A 174 12.93 25.04 -22.18
C LEU A 174 13.01 24.84 -23.70
N ILE A 175 13.56 25.80 -24.44
CA ILE A 175 13.69 25.70 -25.91
C ILE A 175 14.62 24.55 -26.30
N LYS A 176 15.75 24.39 -25.62
CA LYS A 176 16.69 23.27 -25.85
C LYS A 176 16.02 21.92 -25.60
N GLU A 177 15.28 21.78 -24.48
CA GLU A 177 14.56 20.54 -24.16
C GLU A 177 13.47 20.21 -25.19
N VAL A 178 12.72 21.21 -25.67
CA VAL A 178 11.72 21.02 -26.72
C VAL A 178 12.38 20.52 -28.01
N ILE A 179 13.50 21.11 -28.42
CA ILE A 179 14.26 20.69 -29.61
C ILE A 179 14.75 19.24 -29.46
N GLU A 180 15.31 18.88 -28.31
CA GLU A 180 15.78 17.52 -28.03
C GLU A 180 14.63 16.51 -28.11
N THR A 181 13.48 16.83 -27.52
CA THR A 181 12.27 16.01 -27.59
C THR A 181 11.80 15.81 -29.03
N LEU A 182 11.83 16.87 -29.84
CA LEU A 182 11.48 16.80 -31.26
C LEU A 182 12.46 15.92 -32.04
N LYS A 183 13.76 16.00 -31.76
CA LYS A 183 14.78 15.15 -32.39
C LYS A 183 14.57 13.68 -32.06
N MET A 184 14.30 13.35 -30.79
CA MET A 184 14.11 11.97 -30.35
C MET A 184 12.82 11.32 -30.86
N ASN A 185 11.77 12.10 -31.06
CA ASN A 185 10.43 11.60 -31.39
C ASN A 185 9.99 11.92 -32.82
N ASN A 186 10.94 12.00 -33.77
CA ASN A 186 10.68 12.28 -35.19
C ASN A 186 9.76 13.50 -35.44
N GLY A 187 9.95 14.56 -34.65
CA GLY A 187 9.21 15.82 -34.76
C GLY A 187 7.88 15.86 -34.02
N ILE A 188 7.58 14.90 -33.13
CA ILE A 188 6.35 14.85 -32.33
C ILE A 188 6.66 15.21 -30.87
N ILE A 189 5.82 16.06 -30.26
CA ILE A 189 5.89 16.35 -28.83
C ILE A 189 4.80 15.54 -28.12
N VAL A 190 5.21 14.67 -27.22
CA VAL A 190 4.33 13.66 -26.59
C VAL A 190 3.95 14.06 -25.16
N ASN A 191 4.79 14.84 -24.48
CA ASN A 191 4.59 15.23 -23.08
C ASN A 191 4.95 16.70 -22.86
N THR A 192 4.40 17.31 -21.82
CA THR A 192 4.84 18.63 -21.32
C THR A 192 6.34 18.59 -20.99
N PRO A 193 7.14 19.60 -21.38
CA PRO A 193 8.56 19.66 -21.04
C PRO A 193 8.83 19.57 -19.53
N ARG A 194 9.90 18.88 -19.14
CA ARG A 194 10.31 18.69 -17.75
C ARG A 194 10.58 19.99 -17.04
N VAL A 195 11.16 20.99 -17.71
CA VAL A 195 11.35 22.32 -17.10
C VAL A 195 10.04 22.87 -16.54
N ILE A 196 8.94 22.76 -17.29
CA ILE A 196 7.61 23.20 -16.83
C ILE A 196 7.10 22.26 -15.72
N GLN A 197 7.19 20.94 -15.92
CA GLN A 197 6.74 19.96 -14.92
C GLN A 197 7.43 20.17 -13.57
N ASP A 198 8.74 20.34 -13.55
CA ASP A 198 9.55 20.49 -12.34
C ASP A 198 9.21 21.79 -11.59
N ILE A 199 8.98 22.89 -12.32
CA ILE A 199 8.54 24.15 -11.73
C ILE A 199 7.18 23.98 -11.06
N VAL A 200 6.20 23.42 -11.77
CA VAL A 200 4.83 23.26 -11.27
C VAL A 200 4.77 22.25 -10.13
N ASN A 201 5.48 21.12 -10.24
CA ASN A 201 5.58 20.11 -9.16
C ASN A 201 6.23 20.71 -7.91
N SER A 202 7.31 21.48 -8.07
CA SER A 202 7.98 22.14 -6.95
C SER A 202 7.08 23.19 -6.29
N GLU A 203 6.30 23.93 -7.07
CA GLU A 203 5.34 24.91 -6.56
C GLU A 203 4.15 24.26 -5.83
N ALA A 204 3.61 23.17 -6.37
CA ALA A 204 2.56 22.37 -5.74
C ALA A 204 3.03 21.85 -4.38
N CYS A 205 4.19 21.20 -4.35
CA CYS A 205 4.79 20.62 -3.13
C CYS A 205 5.10 21.67 -2.08
N ARG A 206 5.74 22.79 -2.45
CA ARG A 206 6.11 23.84 -1.49
C ARG A 206 4.89 24.47 -0.83
N GLY A 207 3.81 24.70 -1.58
CA GLY A 207 2.58 25.27 -1.02
C GLY A 207 1.59 24.27 -0.43
N ALA A 208 1.87 22.96 -0.51
CA ALA A 208 1.05 21.94 0.14
C ALA A 208 1.29 21.93 1.66
N ILE A 209 0.27 21.50 2.41
CA ILE A 209 0.37 21.24 3.86
C ILE A 209 1.52 20.25 4.13
N LYS A 210 2.17 20.38 5.28
CA LYS A 210 3.32 19.57 5.70
C LYS A 210 2.90 18.52 6.71
N PHE A 211 3.80 17.57 6.94
CA PHE A 211 3.73 16.73 8.12
C PHE A 211 3.99 17.56 9.36
N GLY A 212 3.20 17.31 10.40
CA GLY A 212 3.17 18.12 11.62
C GLY A 212 2.08 19.18 11.62
N ASP A 213 1.51 19.55 10.45
CA ASP A 213 0.38 20.47 10.40
C ASP A 213 -0.86 19.78 10.95
N SER A 214 -1.53 20.43 11.92
CA SER A 214 -2.77 19.92 12.51
C SER A 214 -3.96 20.26 11.62
N LEU A 215 -4.84 19.27 11.40
CA LEU A 215 -6.06 19.40 10.61
C LEU A 215 -7.27 19.04 11.48
N SER A 216 -8.27 19.90 11.45
CA SER A 216 -9.60 19.58 11.95
C SER A 216 -10.26 18.50 11.08
N LYS A 217 -11.25 17.81 11.64
CA LYS A 217 -12.03 16.81 10.90
C LYS A 217 -12.71 17.38 9.65
N ASN A 218 -13.12 18.66 9.70
CA ASN A 218 -13.71 19.36 8.56
C ASN A 218 -12.67 19.64 7.47
N GLU A 219 -11.45 20.04 7.83
CA GLU A 219 -10.36 20.21 6.86
C GLU A 219 -9.99 18.88 6.19
N CYS A 220 -9.91 17.79 6.96
CA CYS A 220 -9.72 16.45 6.41
C CYS A 220 -10.80 16.10 5.37
N LEU A 221 -12.07 16.36 5.69
CA LEU A 221 -13.19 16.13 4.77
C LEU A 221 -13.04 16.96 3.49
N MET A 222 -12.73 18.25 3.62
CA MET A 222 -12.55 19.14 2.48
C MET A 222 -11.40 18.71 1.57
N HIS A 223 -10.26 18.31 2.15
CA HIS A 223 -9.12 17.81 1.37
C HIS A 223 -9.47 16.56 0.57
N LEU A 224 -10.16 15.58 1.17
CA LEU A 224 -10.56 14.36 0.44
C LEU A 224 -11.67 14.64 -0.58
N LYS A 225 -12.56 15.59 -0.32
CA LYS A 225 -13.57 16.03 -1.29
C LYS A 225 -12.89 16.63 -2.52
N THR A 226 -11.98 17.59 -2.35
CA THR A 226 -11.27 18.20 -3.48
C THR A 226 -10.38 17.18 -4.19
N LEU A 227 -9.76 16.25 -3.45
CA LEU A 227 -9.00 15.14 -4.05
C LEU A 227 -9.88 14.28 -4.96
N SER A 228 -11.14 14.01 -4.59
CA SER A 228 -12.05 13.19 -5.39
C SER A 228 -12.37 13.80 -6.77
N GLU A 229 -12.27 15.12 -6.88
CA GLU A 229 -12.48 15.88 -8.12
C GLU A 229 -11.24 15.81 -9.03
N CYS A 230 -10.04 15.60 -8.46
CA CYS A 230 -8.80 15.44 -9.22
C CYS A 230 -8.85 14.25 -10.17
N THR A 231 -8.24 14.40 -11.34
CA THR A 231 -8.09 13.37 -12.37
C THR A 231 -7.31 12.17 -11.86
N LEU A 232 -6.19 12.39 -11.14
CA LEU A 232 -5.29 11.35 -10.63
C LEU A 232 -5.19 11.36 -9.09
N PRO A 233 -6.26 10.99 -8.36
CA PRO A 233 -6.35 11.20 -6.91
C PRO A 233 -5.46 10.26 -6.09
N PHE A 234 -4.96 9.18 -6.68
CA PHE A 234 -4.23 8.12 -5.97
C PHE A 234 -2.71 8.28 -6.00
N GLN A 235 -2.20 9.36 -6.59
CA GLN A 235 -0.76 9.60 -6.73
C GLN A 235 -0.44 11.09 -6.54
N CYS A 236 0.65 11.47 -5.88
CA CYS A 236 1.10 12.86 -5.77
C CYS A 236 1.83 13.34 -7.03
N ALA A 237 2.31 14.59 -7.04
CA ALA A 237 3.04 15.17 -8.18
C ALA A 237 4.32 14.40 -8.52
N HIS A 238 4.96 13.82 -7.51
CA HIS A 238 6.21 13.06 -7.61
C HIS A 238 6.02 11.55 -7.77
N GLY A 239 4.78 11.10 -7.87
CA GLY A 239 4.51 9.69 -8.12
C GLY A 239 4.25 8.82 -6.89
N ARG A 240 4.28 9.39 -5.67
CA ARG A 240 4.00 8.65 -4.42
C ARG A 240 2.50 8.37 -4.28
N PRO A 241 2.09 7.23 -3.72
CA PRO A 241 0.67 6.96 -3.48
C PRO A 241 0.10 7.95 -2.46
N THR A 242 -1.13 8.42 -2.67
CA THR A 242 -1.84 9.26 -1.68
C THR A 242 -2.58 8.44 -0.63
N LEU A 243 -2.77 7.14 -0.89
CA LEU A 243 -3.63 6.23 -0.14
C LEU A 243 -2.87 4.95 0.21
N THR A 244 -3.06 4.43 1.42
CA THR A 244 -2.60 3.12 1.84
C THR A 244 -3.67 2.41 2.67
N PRO A 245 -4.09 1.18 2.31
CA PRO A 245 -4.96 0.39 3.17
C PRO A 245 -4.21 -0.05 4.42
N LEU A 246 -4.83 0.14 5.59
CA LEU A 246 -4.24 -0.21 6.87
C LEU A 246 -4.75 -1.57 7.37
N ILE A 247 -6.06 -1.75 7.43
CA ILE A 247 -6.68 -2.97 7.99
C ILE A 247 -8.06 -3.24 7.37
N SER A 248 -8.39 -4.51 7.10
CA SER A 248 -9.78 -4.95 6.85
C SER A 248 -10.38 -5.42 8.17
N LEU A 249 -11.48 -4.78 8.56
CA LEU A 249 -12.17 -5.10 9.81
C LEU A 249 -12.76 -6.51 9.78
N ASP A 250 -13.36 -6.94 8.66
CA ASP A 250 -13.93 -8.29 8.56
C ASP A 250 -12.86 -9.38 8.81
N LYS A 251 -11.70 -9.27 8.15
CA LYS A 251 -10.56 -10.19 8.37
C LYS A 251 -9.91 -10.03 9.74
N PHE A 252 -9.98 -8.84 10.34
CA PHE A 252 -9.45 -8.61 11.70
C PHE A 252 -10.31 -9.31 12.74
N TYR A 253 -11.63 -9.29 12.60
CA TYR A 253 -12.54 -10.08 13.43
C TYR A 253 -12.27 -11.58 13.28
N ASP A 254 -12.05 -12.07 12.06
CA ASP A 254 -11.67 -13.48 11.84
C ASP A 254 -10.39 -13.82 12.61
N THR A 255 -9.38 -12.95 12.58
CA THR A 255 -8.07 -13.19 13.24
C THR A 255 -8.14 -13.09 14.77
N LEU A 256 -8.95 -12.17 15.30
CA LEU A 256 -9.10 -11.99 16.76
C LEU A 256 -9.95 -13.08 17.42
N PHE A 257 -10.90 -13.68 16.69
CA PHE A 257 -11.93 -14.54 17.27
C PHE A 257 -11.94 -15.99 16.76
N THR A 258 -11.16 -16.36 15.73
CA THR A 258 -10.96 -17.78 15.43
C THR A 258 -9.90 -18.39 16.36
N LYS A 259 -10.36 -18.80 17.55
CA LYS A 259 -9.76 -19.94 18.25
C LYS A 259 -9.69 -21.12 17.25
N PRO A 260 -8.61 -21.90 17.21
CA PRO A 260 -8.49 -22.99 16.25
C PRO A 260 -9.68 -23.93 16.41
N GLN A 261 -10.54 -23.98 15.40
CA GLN A 261 -11.79 -24.71 15.50
C GLN A 261 -11.48 -26.21 15.51
N LEU A 262 -12.05 -26.91 16.48
CA LEU A 262 -12.18 -28.36 16.45
C LEU A 262 -13.11 -28.66 15.27
N HIS A 263 -12.56 -29.09 14.13
CA HIS A 263 -13.39 -29.62 13.06
C HIS A 263 -14.23 -30.77 13.62
N ASN A 264 -15.51 -30.83 13.21
CA ASN A 264 -16.48 -31.87 13.56
C ASN A 264 -15.80 -33.24 13.74
N LEU A 265 -15.66 -33.69 14.99
CA LEU A 265 -15.13 -35.02 15.37
C LEU A 265 -16.07 -36.16 14.97
N ASN A 266 -17.00 -35.94 14.04
CA ASN A 266 -18.12 -36.84 13.77
C ASN A 266 -17.82 -37.90 12.70
N ALA A 267 -16.60 -37.91 12.15
CA ALA A 267 -16.10 -38.95 11.24
C ALA A 267 -14.61 -39.23 11.56
N VAL A 268 -14.34 -39.82 12.72
CA VAL A 268 -12.97 -40.13 13.16
C VAL A 268 -12.43 -41.34 12.39
N ASN A 269 -11.34 -41.17 11.65
CA ASN A 269 -10.64 -42.26 10.95
C ASN A 269 -9.41 -42.68 11.77
N LEU A 270 -9.59 -43.61 12.71
CA LEU A 270 -8.55 -44.01 13.66
C LEU A 270 -7.64 -45.11 13.09
N SER A 271 -6.34 -44.94 13.28
CA SER A 271 -5.34 -45.97 13.01
C SER A 271 -5.51 -47.17 13.94
N GLU A 272 -5.41 -48.37 13.37
CA GLU A 272 -5.38 -49.65 14.08
C GLU A 272 -3.96 -50.22 14.24
N ASP A 273 -2.94 -49.56 13.67
CA ASP A 273 -1.55 -50.01 13.75
C ASP A 273 -1.07 -50.04 15.20
N ALA A 274 -0.28 -51.06 15.56
CA ALA A 274 0.17 -51.26 16.94
C ALA A 274 0.89 -50.03 17.54
N ASP A 275 1.66 -49.32 16.72
CA ASP A 275 2.46 -48.15 17.14
C ASP A 275 1.65 -46.84 17.16
N THR A 276 0.54 -46.76 16.41
CA THR A 276 -0.26 -45.52 16.26
C THR A 276 -1.73 -45.71 16.61
N LYS A 277 -2.07 -46.79 17.33
CA LYS A 277 -3.45 -47.13 17.68
C LYS A 277 -4.19 -45.93 18.29
N GLY A 278 -5.34 -45.58 17.70
CA GLY A 278 -6.15 -44.44 18.14
C GLY A 278 -5.67 -43.07 17.63
N PHE A 279 -4.71 -43.04 16.69
CA PHE A 279 -4.33 -41.83 15.95
C PHE A 279 -5.35 -41.52 14.86
N ASP A 280 -5.88 -40.30 14.82
CA ASP A 280 -6.76 -39.83 13.76
C ASP A 280 -5.94 -39.52 12.49
N LEU A 281 -6.12 -40.36 11.47
CA LEU A 281 -5.43 -40.29 10.18
C LEU A 281 -5.78 -39.02 9.38
N GLN A 282 -6.92 -38.39 9.63
CA GLN A 282 -7.31 -37.14 8.99
C GLN A 282 -6.71 -35.95 9.74
N ALA A 283 -6.88 -35.89 11.05
CA ALA A 283 -6.32 -34.83 11.88
C ALA A 283 -4.79 -34.81 11.80
N GLY A 284 -4.16 -35.99 11.73
CA GLY A 284 -2.73 -36.23 11.64
C GLY A 284 -2.03 -35.70 10.39
N GLN A 285 -2.77 -35.37 9.32
CA GLN A 285 -2.19 -34.80 8.10
C GLN A 285 -1.68 -33.38 8.29
N SER A 286 -2.08 -32.72 9.37
CA SER A 286 -1.72 -31.33 9.65
C SER A 286 -1.51 -31.12 11.14
N TRP A 287 -0.74 -30.08 11.47
CA TRP A 287 -0.68 -29.56 12.81
C TRP A 287 -1.08 -28.09 12.80
N ILE A 288 -1.64 -27.62 13.90
CA ILE A 288 -2.14 -26.27 14.08
C ILE A 288 -1.20 -25.50 14.98
N TYR A 289 -0.79 -24.33 14.51
CA TYR A 289 -0.13 -23.29 15.29
C TYR A 289 -1.07 -22.07 15.41
N PRO A 290 -1.26 -21.50 16.60
CA PRO A 290 -2.17 -20.36 16.80
C PRO A 290 -1.79 -19.15 15.95
N THR A 291 -2.76 -18.60 15.22
CA THR A 291 -2.60 -17.40 14.38
C THR A 291 -2.93 -16.10 15.11
N ASN A 292 -3.56 -16.20 16.28
CA ASN A 292 -3.95 -15.08 17.14
C ASN A 292 -2.83 -14.58 18.08
N TYR A 293 -1.62 -15.16 17.99
CA TYR A 293 -0.43 -14.69 18.70
C TYR A 293 0.70 -14.35 17.72
N PRO A 294 1.57 -13.37 18.02
CA PRO A 294 2.74 -13.11 17.20
C PRO A 294 3.64 -14.34 17.09
N VAL A 295 3.95 -14.76 15.86
CA VAL A 295 4.83 -15.91 15.62
C VAL A 295 6.26 -15.54 16.02
N ARG A 296 6.88 -16.37 16.86
CA ARG A 296 8.30 -16.30 17.19
C ARG A 296 8.98 -17.55 16.64
N ASP A 297 9.95 -17.36 15.74
CA ASP A 297 10.56 -18.46 14.98
C ASP A 297 11.11 -19.58 15.89
N TYR A 298 11.71 -19.22 17.03
CA TYR A 298 12.20 -20.21 17.99
C TYR A 298 11.08 -21.04 18.61
N GLN A 299 9.92 -20.45 18.92
CA GLN A 299 8.77 -21.18 19.48
C GLN A 299 8.17 -22.11 18.44
N TYR A 300 8.05 -21.63 17.19
CA TYR A 300 7.57 -22.41 16.06
C TYR A 300 8.46 -23.64 15.82
N ASN A 301 9.78 -23.42 15.72
CA ASN A 301 10.75 -24.48 15.48
C ASN A 301 10.78 -25.52 16.62
N ILE A 302 10.78 -25.07 17.89
CA ILE A 302 10.73 -25.98 19.04
C ILE A 302 9.43 -26.79 19.03
N THR A 303 8.29 -26.15 18.75
CA THR A 303 6.99 -26.83 18.68
C THR A 303 7.00 -27.89 17.58
N GLN A 304 7.47 -27.55 16.38
CA GLN A 304 7.57 -28.48 15.27
C GLN A 304 8.46 -29.70 15.61
N GLN A 305 9.59 -29.50 16.28
CA GLN A 305 10.43 -30.62 16.71
C GLN A 305 9.74 -31.47 17.79
N ALA A 306 9.09 -30.84 18.76
CA ALA A 306 8.39 -31.52 19.85
C ALA A 306 7.21 -32.38 19.39
N LEU A 307 6.61 -32.07 18.23
CA LEU A 307 5.56 -32.89 17.63
C LEU A 307 6.09 -34.19 17.00
N HIS A 308 7.35 -34.21 16.58
CA HIS A 308 7.93 -35.36 15.85
C HIS A 308 8.95 -36.15 16.67
N LYS A 309 9.46 -35.59 17.76
CA LYS A 309 10.56 -36.16 18.56
C LYS A 309 10.37 -35.91 20.04
N ASN A 310 10.81 -36.85 20.86
CA ASN A 310 10.99 -36.65 22.30
C ASN A 310 11.93 -35.46 22.53
N THR A 311 11.42 -34.39 23.14
CA THR A 311 12.10 -33.10 23.18
C THR A 311 12.12 -32.55 24.60
N LEU A 312 13.33 -32.22 25.10
CA LEU A 312 13.50 -31.43 26.33
C LEU A 312 13.68 -29.95 25.97
N VAL A 313 12.79 -29.09 26.45
CA VAL A 313 12.83 -27.65 26.18
C VAL A 313 13.38 -26.89 27.38
N SER A 314 14.60 -26.36 27.25
CA SER A 314 15.22 -25.49 28.26
C SER A 314 15.18 -24.03 27.81
N LEU A 315 14.26 -23.25 28.37
CA LEU A 315 14.11 -21.82 28.09
C LEU A 315 13.97 -21.02 29.39
N PRO A 316 14.52 -19.80 29.48
CA PRO A 316 14.20 -18.85 30.55
C PRO A 316 12.70 -18.61 30.77
N THR A 317 12.34 -18.15 31.97
CA THR A 317 10.95 -17.74 32.28
C THR A 317 10.55 -16.54 31.42
N GLY A 318 9.28 -16.47 31.01
CA GLY A 318 8.77 -15.40 30.13
C GLY A 318 8.99 -15.62 28.62
N LEU A 319 9.82 -16.58 28.21
CA LEU A 319 10.08 -16.86 26.79
C LEU A 319 9.05 -17.80 26.13
N GLY A 320 7.98 -18.15 26.83
CA GLY A 320 6.82 -18.87 26.28
C GLY A 320 6.92 -20.39 26.27
N LYS A 321 7.53 -20.99 27.31
CA LYS A 321 7.47 -22.45 27.55
C LYS A 321 6.02 -22.97 27.58
N THR A 322 5.15 -22.28 28.31
CA THR A 322 3.71 -22.57 28.39
C THR A 322 3.02 -22.50 27.03
N PHE A 323 3.39 -21.53 26.18
CA PHE A 323 2.85 -21.42 24.84
C PHE A 323 3.21 -22.66 24.00
N ILE A 324 4.49 -23.03 23.97
CA ILE A 324 4.96 -24.22 23.25
C ILE A 324 4.22 -25.47 23.74
N ALA A 325 4.12 -25.65 25.07
CA ALA A 325 3.41 -26.78 25.66
C ALA A 325 1.93 -26.82 25.24
N ALA A 326 1.22 -25.70 25.31
CA ALA A 326 -0.19 -25.62 24.93
C ALA A 326 -0.42 -25.97 23.44
N VAL A 327 0.48 -25.55 22.54
CA VAL A 327 0.40 -25.88 21.11
C VAL A 327 0.67 -27.35 20.85
N VAL A 328 1.70 -27.92 21.50
CA VAL A 328 1.99 -29.36 21.39
C VAL A 328 0.80 -30.18 21.89
N MET A 329 0.31 -29.88 23.10
CA MET A 329 -0.81 -30.58 23.71
C MET A 329 -2.08 -30.51 22.85
N TYR A 330 -2.37 -29.36 22.25
CA TYR A 330 -3.55 -29.21 21.39
C TYR A 330 -3.50 -30.11 20.14
N ASN A 331 -2.32 -30.25 19.53
CA ASN A 331 -2.16 -31.12 18.38
C ASN A 331 -2.32 -32.60 18.77
N PHE A 332 -1.72 -33.02 19.89
CA PHE A 332 -1.95 -34.38 20.41
C PHE A 332 -3.40 -34.62 20.83
N TYR A 333 -4.09 -33.60 21.34
CA TYR A 333 -5.50 -33.69 21.70
C TYR A 333 -6.39 -33.95 20.47
N ARG A 334 -6.03 -33.34 19.32
CA ARG A 334 -6.69 -33.59 18.04
C ARG A 334 -6.30 -34.94 17.43
N TRP A 335 -5.02 -35.27 17.48
CA TRP A 335 -4.47 -36.46 16.83
C TRP A 335 -4.82 -37.74 17.56
N TYR A 336 -5.04 -37.70 18.87
CA TYR A 336 -5.42 -38.86 19.65
C TYR A 336 -6.67 -38.56 20.50
N PRO A 337 -7.86 -38.52 19.89
CA PRO A 337 -9.09 -38.06 20.54
C PRO A 337 -9.53 -38.92 21.74
N HIS A 338 -9.04 -40.17 21.83
CA HIS A 338 -9.34 -41.08 22.95
C HIS A 338 -8.18 -41.25 23.94
N ASN A 339 -7.01 -40.68 23.66
CA ASN A 339 -5.86 -40.79 24.56
C ASN A 339 -5.84 -39.62 25.55
N LYS A 340 -5.09 -39.81 26.64
CA LYS A 340 -4.96 -38.82 27.70
C LYS A 340 -3.60 -38.13 27.60
N ILE A 341 -3.60 -36.82 27.79
CA ILE A 341 -2.39 -36.00 27.87
C ILE A 341 -2.17 -35.66 29.34
N ILE A 342 -0.97 -35.95 29.84
CA ILE A 342 -0.59 -35.66 31.22
C ILE A 342 0.35 -34.46 31.23
N PHE A 343 -0.05 -33.40 31.92
CA PHE A 343 0.81 -32.26 32.21
C PHE A 343 1.15 -32.23 33.70
N MET A 344 2.45 -32.23 34.04
CA MET A 344 2.92 -32.22 35.42
C MET A 344 3.47 -30.84 35.79
N ALA A 345 3.04 -30.33 36.95
CA ALA A 345 3.55 -29.08 37.51
C ALA A 345 3.84 -29.28 39.01
N PRO A 346 4.79 -28.52 39.58
CA PRO A 346 5.22 -28.73 40.97
C PRO A 346 4.20 -28.28 42.01
N THR A 347 3.24 -27.41 41.66
CA THR A 347 2.24 -26.88 42.61
C THR A 347 0.84 -26.80 41.97
N ARG A 348 -0.20 -26.91 42.81
CA ARG A 348 -1.61 -26.82 42.36
C ARG A 348 -1.95 -25.50 41.64
N PRO A 349 -1.52 -24.31 42.13
CA PRO A 349 -1.76 -23.06 41.40
C PRO A 349 -1.15 -23.05 39.99
N LEU A 350 0.03 -23.67 39.83
CA LEU A 350 0.65 -23.80 38.51
C LEU A 350 -0.16 -24.71 37.60
N VAL A 351 -0.74 -25.82 38.09
CA VAL A 351 -1.63 -26.68 37.29
C VAL A 351 -2.81 -25.88 36.74
N LYS A 352 -3.51 -25.14 37.59
CA LYS A 352 -4.66 -24.31 37.16
C LYS A 352 -4.26 -23.26 36.13
N GLN A 353 -3.12 -22.59 36.34
CA GLN A 353 -2.60 -21.61 35.40
C GLN A 353 -2.31 -22.21 34.01
N GLN A 354 -1.81 -23.46 33.95
CA GLN A 354 -1.57 -24.13 32.67
C GLN A 354 -2.87 -24.59 32.00
N MET A 355 -3.89 -25.00 32.76
CA MET A 355 -5.22 -25.29 32.22
C MET A 355 -5.83 -24.05 31.55
N ASP A 356 -5.81 -22.91 32.23
CA ASP A 356 -6.30 -21.63 31.70
C ASP A 356 -5.46 -21.20 30.47
N ALA A 357 -4.15 -21.42 30.50
CA ALA A 357 -3.28 -21.12 29.36
C ALA A 357 -3.62 -21.98 28.14
N CYS A 358 -3.90 -23.28 28.30
CA CYS A 358 -4.31 -24.16 27.20
C CYS A 358 -5.63 -23.70 26.57
N TYR A 359 -6.62 -23.32 27.39
CA TYR A 359 -7.88 -22.79 26.89
C TYR A 359 -7.71 -21.45 26.14
N ASN A 360 -6.87 -20.55 26.68
CA ASN A 360 -6.68 -19.22 26.11
C ASN A 360 -5.77 -19.21 24.85
N ILE A 361 -4.83 -20.13 24.76
CA ILE A 361 -3.85 -20.19 23.65
C ILE A 361 -4.40 -21.05 22.50
N THR A 362 -4.94 -22.22 22.81
CA THR A 362 -5.32 -23.24 21.80
C THR A 362 -6.76 -23.72 21.91
N ALA A 363 -7.56 -23.20 22.84
CA ALA A 363 -8.97 -23.52 22.99
C ALA A 363 -9.28 -24.99 23.33
N ILE A 364 -8.36 -25.68 24.03
CA ILE A 364 -8.70 -26.96 24.69
C ILE A 364 -9.82 -26.67 25.71
N PRO A 365 -11.03 -27.25 25.59
CA PRO A 365 -12.15 -26.94 26.48
C PRO A 365 -11.85 -27.33 27.92
N HIS A 366 -12.29 -26.52 28.89
CA HIS A 366 -12.14 -26.87 30.31
C HIS A 366 -12.82 -28.19 30.66
N GLU A 367 -13.91 -28.51 29.97
CA GLU A 367 -14.67 -29.77 30.05
C GLU A 367 -13.82 -31.00 29.72
N ALA A 368 -12.83 -30.84 28.83
CA ALA A 368 -11.90 -31.88 28.42
C ALA A 368 -10.63 -31.92 29.29
N THR A 369 -10.56 -31.10 30.34
CA THR A 369 -9.40 -31.01 31.23
C THR A 369 -9.78 -31.35 32.67
N ALA A 370 -8.87 -31.98 33.40
CA ALA A 370 -9.09 -32.30 34.80
C ALA A 370 -7.83 -32.05 35.64
N GLU A 371 -8.03 -31.54 36.85
CA GLU A 371 -6.97 -31.35 37.83
C GLU A 371 -6.89 -32.58 38.74
N LEU A 372 -5.78 -33.30 38.67
CA LEU A 372 -5.47 -34.40 39.59
C LEU A 372 -4.76 -33.86 40.82
N THR A 373 -5.42 -34.01 41.98
CA THR A 373 -4.82 -33.71 43.29
C THR A 373 -4.95 -34.93 44.18
N GLY A 374 -4.05 -35.12 45.15
CA GLY A 374 -4.10 -36.26 46.09
C GLY A 374 -5.37 -36.36 46.95
N THR A 375 -6.32 -35.44 46.79
CA THR A 375 -7.61 -35.38 47.51
C THR A 375 -8.83 -35.64 46.61
N LYS A 376 -8.68 -35.73 45.28
CA LYS A 376 -9.79 -36.04 44.36
C LYS A 376 -9.75 -37.52 43.98
N VAL A 377 -10.91 -38.21 44.09
CA VAL A 377 -11.03 -39.64 43.82
C VAL A 377 -10.87 -39.91 42.31
N GLN A 378 -9.97 -40.83 41.96
CA GLN A 378 -9.64 -41.22 40.58
C GLN A 378 -10.88 -41.55 39.73
N GLN A 379 -11.92 -42.15 40.34
CA GLN A 379 -13.14 -42.59 39.66
C GLN A 379 -14.00 -41.46 39.08
N THR A 380 -13.88 -40.22 39.55
CA THR A 380 -14.66 -39.08 39.01
C THR A 380 -13.97 -38.43 37.81
N ILE A 381 -12.67 -38.64 37.65
CA ILE A 381 -11.85 -38.07 36.57
C ILE A 381 -11.48 -39.13 35.52
N TRP A 382 -11.53 -40.40 35.92
CA TRP A 382 -11.09 -41.56 35.16
C TRP A 382 -12.15 -42.67 35.23
N PRO A 383 -13.32 -42.52 34.57
CA PRO A 383 -14.19 -43.67 34.36
C PRO A 383 -13.41 -44.70 33.54
N SER A 384 -13.34 -45.92 34.07
CA SER A 384 -12.63 -47.08 33.52
C SER A 384 -13.10 -47.43 32.12
#